data_AF-A0A8C1Q4B7-F1
#
_entry.id   AF-A0A8C1Q4B7-F1
#
_cell.length_a   1.000
_cell.length_b   1.000
_cell.length_c   1.000
_cell.angle_alpha   90.00
_cell.angle_beta   90.00
_cell.angle_gamma   90.00
#
_symmetry.space_group_name_H-M   'P 1'
#
loop_
_entity.id
_entity.type
_entity.pdbx_description
1 polymer ?
#
loop_
_entity_poly.entity_id
_entity_poly.type
_entity_poly.pdbx_seq_one_letter_code
_entity_poly.pdbx_strand_id
1 'polypeptide(L)'
;MDSSEHGPSVSSTGVASGGNLPPGLTEEEAEEMQVELTKVDDEIQTLRQVLVAKERHAAELKRRLGISPISEIKQNLTKGWHEVQCSNAYLTASATLEEIGRSDAYKRTQETLSQAGQMTSVAFSSMGSAIRNQFGEMRNSPSFKTFEDKVENMKYQVMGQSNEESDRSHTSNNAPF
;
A
#
# COMPACT_ATOMS: atom_id res chain seq x y z
N MET A 1 32.12 -70.78 -3.55
CA MET A 1 31.83 -69.53 -2.84
C MET A 1 33.09 -69.19 -2.09
N ASP A 2 33.81 -68.11 -2.31
CA ASP A 2 33.67 -66.97 -3.21
C ASP A 2 35.07 -66.33 -3.19
N SER A 3 35.62 -66.05 -4.36
CA SER A 3 36.93 -65.41 -4.50
C SER A 3 36.69 -63.91 -4.62
N SER A 4 37.36 -63.10 -3.81
CA SER A 4 37.62 -61.69 -4.16
C SER A 4 38.82 -61.16 -3.37
N GLU A 5 39.98 -61.25 -4.02
CA GLU A 5 41.16 -60.45 -3.73
C GLU A 5 41.03 -59.03 -4.32
N HIS A 6 41.79 -58.12 -3.70
CA HIS A 6 42.45 -56.97 -4.31
C HIS A 6 41.58 -55.87 -4.95
N GLY A 7 41.27 -54.85 -4.15
CA GLY A 7 41.24 -53.48 -4.65
C GLY A 7 42.62 -52.85 -4.51
N PRO A 8 43.16 -52.28 -5.59
CA PRO A 8 43.73 -50.94 -5.41
C PRO A 8 43.46 -50.01 -6.60
N SER A 9 43.79 -48.74 -6.33
CA SER A 9 44.08 -47.69 -7.30
C SER A 9 42.91 -46.81 -7.73
N VAL A 10 42.66 -45.80 -6.89
CA VAL A 10 42.13 -44.51 -7.33
C VAL A 10 43.15 -43.84 -8.25
N SER A 11 43.03 -44.10 -9.55
CA SER A 11 43.79 -43.41 -10.58
C SER A 11 43.01 -42.19 -11.06
N SER A 12 43.59 -41.02 -10.79
CA SER A 12 43.28 -39.71 -11.36
C SER A 12 43.12 -39.77 -12.89
N THR A 13 42.03 -39.21 -13.43
CA THR A 13 42.03 -38.64 -14.78
C THR A 13 41.03 -37.50 -14.85
N GLY A 14 41.55 -36.27 -14.96
CA GLY A 14 40.77 -35.14 -15.44
C GLY A 14 40.49 -35.30 -16.93
N VAL A 15 39.28 -34.97 -17.35
CA VAL A 15 38.89 -34.71 -18.75
C VAL A 15 37.90 -33.54 -18.68
N ALA A 16 38.39 -32.33 -18.89
CA ALA A 16 38.45 -31.66 -20.19
C ALA A 16 37.04 -31.31 -20.72
N SER A 17 36.77 -30.01 -20.75
CA SER A 17 35.67 -29.35 -21.44
C SER A 17 35.60 -29.81 -22.90
N GLY A 18 34.47 -30.35 -23.34
CA GLY A 18 34.19 -30.68 -24.74
C GLY A 18 32.69 -30.86 -24.91
N GLY A 19 32.07 -30.01 -25.74
CA GLY A 19 30.65 -30.10 -26.08
C GLY A 19 30.33 -31.46 -26.66
N ASN A 20 29.58 -32.28 -25.93
CA ASN A 20 29.16 -33.58 -26.42
C ASN A 20 27.71 -33.46 -26.88
N LEU A 21 27.51 -33.52 -28.20
CA LEU A 21 26.21 -33.71 -28.82
C LEU A 21 25.52 -34.94 -28.21
N PRO A 22 24.18 -34.93 -28.07
CA PRO A 22 23.44 -36.08 -27.55
C PRO A 22 23.70 -37.32 -28.44
N PRO A 23 23.82 -38.52 -27.84
CA PRO A 23 24.23 -39.72 -28.57
C PRO A 23 23.21 -40.07 -29.66
N GLY A 24 23.64 -40.04 -30.93
CA GLY A 24 22.83 -40.33 -32.11
C GLY A 24 22.56 -39.15 -33.04
N LEU A 25 22.99 -37.94 -32.68
CA LEU A 25 22.82 -36.72 -33.48
C LEU A 25 24.11 -36.36 -34.21
N THR A 26 24.04 -36.27 -35.53
CA THR A 26 25.17 -35.80 -36.34
C THR A 26 25.36 -34.29 -36.21
N GLU A 27 26.58 -33.80 -36.41
CA GLU A 27 26.89 -32.35 -36.34
C GLU A 27 25.98 -31.53 -37.27
N GLU A 28 25.73 -32.07 -38.47
CA GLU A 28 24.87 -31.44 -39.49
C GLU A 28 23.41 -31.29 -39.02
N GLU A 29 22.83 -32.34 -38.41
CA GLU A 29 21.48 -32.28 -37.85
C GLU A 29 21.38 -31.29 -36.67
N ALA A 30 22.46 -31.11 -35.90
CA ALA A 30 22.49 -30.15 -34.80
C ALA A 30 22.62 -28.69 -35.27
N GLU A 31 23.31 -28.46 -36.38
CA GLU A 31 23.34 -27.16 -37.06
C GLU A 31 21.97 -26.83 -37.67
N GLU A 32 21.31 -27.79 -38.33
CA GLU A 32 19.96 -27.61 -38.87
C GLU A 32 18.93 -27.26 -37.78
N MET A 33 18.96 -27.96 -36.64
CA MET A 33 18.08 -27.64 -35.50
C MET A 33 18.32 -26.24 -34.94
N GLN A 34 19.56 -25.75 -34.91
CA GLN A 34 19.86 -24.38 -34.46
C GLN A 34 19.30 -23.32 -35.42
N VAL A 35 19.38 -23.58 -36.72
CA VAL A 35 18.79 -22.71 -37.75
C VAL A 35 17.27 -22.69 -37.63
N GLU A 36 16.64 -23.85 -37.49
CA GLU A 36 15.18 -23.95 -37.30
C GLU A 36 14.73 -23.26 -36.01
N LEU A 37 15.45 -23.47 -34.90
CA LEU A 37 15.17 -22.82 -33.63
C LEU A 37 15.21 -21.30 -33.76
N THR A 38 16.25 -20.76 -34.40
CA THR A 38 16.39 -19.32 -34.65
C THR A 38 15.21 -18.78 -35.45
N LYS A 39 14.80 -19.49 -36.51
CA LYS A 39 13.66 -19.11 -37.34
C LYS A 39 12.34 -19.12 -36.54
N VAL A 40 12.13 -20.13 -35.69
CA VAL A 40 10.94 -20.22 -34.83
C VAL A 40 10.92 -19.08 -33.81
N ASP A 41 12.07 -18.73 -33.22
CA ASP A 41 12.17 -17.60 -32.29
C ASP A 41 11.84 -16.27 -32.96
N ASP A 42 12.29 -16.05 -34.19
CA ASP A 42 11.96 -14.86 -34.99
C ASP A 42 10.44 -14.80 -35.32
N GLU A 43 9.83 -15.94 -35.64
CA GLU A 43 8.39 -16.02 -35.87
C GLU A 43 7.60 -15.75 -34.60
N ILE A 44 8.02 -16.30 -33.45
CA ILE A 44 7.44 -15.99 -32.13
C ILE A 44 7.54 -14.49 -31.83
N GLN A 45 8.69 -13.88 -32.10
CA GLN A 45 8.87 -12.45 -31.88
C GLN A 45 7.94 -11.63 -32.78
N THR A 46 7.83 -12.01 -34.05
CA THR A 46 6.92 -11.37 -35.00
C THR A 46 5.46 -11.51 -34.55
N LEU A 47 5.04 -12.71 -34.14
CA LEU A 47 3.69 -12.96 -33.66
C LEU A 47 3.35 -12.14 -32.41
N ARG A 48 4.31 -11.97 -31.49
CA ARG A 48 4.15 -11.08 -30.33
C ARG A 48 3.93 -9.62 -30.75
N GLN A 49 4.69 -9.13 -31.73
CA GLN A 49 4.50 -7.78 -32.26
C GLN A 49 3.12 -7.61 -32.92
N VAL A 50 2.69 -8.59 -33.71
CA VAL A 50 1.36 -8.61 -34.33
C VAL A 50 0.27 -8.62 -33.26
N LEU A 51 0.42 -9.41 -32.22
CA LEU A 51 -0.53 -9.48 -31.11
C LEU A 51 -0.67 -8.12 -30.42
N VAL A 52 0.44 -7.49 -30.05
CA VAL A 52 0.44 -6.15 -29.46
C VAL A 52 -0.24 -5.12 -30.38
N ALA A 53 0.02 -5.19 -31.69
CA ALA A 53 -0.64 -4.33 -32.67
C ALA A 53 -2.16 -4.57 -32.72
N LYS A 54 -2.60 -5.83 -32.66
CA LYS A 54 -4.03 -6.20 -32.63
C LYS A 54 -4.71 -5.77 -31.34
N GLU A 55 -4.06 -5.93 -30.19
CA GLU A 55 -4.55 -5.47 -28.89
C GLU A 55 -4.75 -3.95 -28.89
N ARG A 56 -3.77 -3.20 -29.43
CA ARG A 56 -3.88 -1.74 -29.59
C ARG A 56 -5.04 -1.36 -30.51
N HIS A 57 -5.22 -2.06 -31.62
CA HIS A 57 -6.33 -1.82 -32.54
C HIS A 57 -7.68 -2.12 -31.89
N ALA A 58 -7.78 -3.21 -31.13
CA ALA A 58 -8.99 -3.55 -30.39
C ALA A 58 -9.33 -2.50 -29.32
N ALA A 59 -8.32 -2.00 -28.59
CA ALA A 59 -8.49 -0.92 -27.63
C ALA A 59 -8.99 0.38 -28.29
N GLU A 60 -8.47 0.71 -29.47
CA GLU A 60 -8.93 1.87 -30.25
C GLU A 60 -10.37 1.70 -30.75
N LEU A 61 -10.75 0.51 -31.22
CA LEU A 61 -12.13 0.20 -31.60
C LEU A 61 -13.08 0.32 -30.40
N LYS A 62 -12.72 -0.24 -29.24
CA LYS A 62 -13.49 -0.10 -28.00
C LYS A 62 -13.69 1.38 -27.65
N ARG A 63 -12.62 2.19 -27.70
CA ARG A 63 -12.69 3.65 -27.47
C ARG A 63 -13.65 4.34 -28.43
N ARG A 64 -13.61 4.02 -29.74
CA ARG A 64 -14.51 4.57 -30.76
C ARG A 64 -15.97 4.18 -30.55
N LEU A 65 -16.20 2.97 -30.02
CA LEU A 65 -17.53 2.49 -29.64
C LEU A 65 -18.00 3.04 -28.27
N GLY A 66 -17.20 3.87 -27.60
CA GLY A 66 -17.52 4.43 -26.28
C GLY A 66 -17.33 3.43 -25.13
N ILE A 67 -16.76 2.26 -25.39
CA ILE A 67 -16.40 1.26 -24.39
C ILE A 67 -15.02 1.66 -23.84
N SER A 68 -15.02 2.37 -22.72
CA SER A 68 -13.78 2.77 -22.05
C SER A 68 -13.41 1.71 -21.00
N PRO A 69 -12.11 1.42 -20.77
CA PRO A 69 -11.69 0.52 -19.69
C PRO A 69 -12.29 0.90 -18.33
N ILE A 70 -12.46 2.20 -18.06
CA ILE A 70 -13.10 2.70 -16.84
C ILE A 70 -14.62 2.45 -16.83
N SER A 71 -15.29 2.45 -17.99
CA SER A 71 -16.73 2.19 -18.08
C SER A 71 -17.04 0.70 -17.90
N GLU A 72 -16.20 -0.19 -18.42
CA GLU A 72 -16.31 -1.63 -18.18
C GLU A 72 -16.13 -1.95 -16.68
N ILE A 73 -15.10 -1.37 -16.03
CA ILE A 73 -14.88 -1.54 -14.57
C ILE A 73 -16.08 -1.00 -13.78
N LYS A 74 -16.51 0.23 -14.07
CA LYS A 74 -17.66 0.85 -13.39
C LYS A 74 -18.92 0.00 -13.57
N GLN A 75 -19.17 -0.49 -14.79
CA GLN A 75 -20.33 -1.31 -15.09
C GLN A 75 -20.29 -2.67 -14.37
N ASN A 76 -19.15 -3.36 -14.40
CA ASN A 76 -18.99 -4.65 -13.71
C ASN A 76 -19.08 -4.51 -12.20
N LEU A 77 -18.51 -3.46 -11.63
CA LEU A 77 -18.60 -3.20 -10.19
C LEU A 77 -20.02 -2.80 -9.78
N THR A 78 -20.70 -1.95 -10.56
CA THR A 78 -22.09 -1.54 -10.29
C THR A 78 -23.01 -2.75 -10.36
N LYS A 79 -22.83 -3.61 -11.36
CA LYS A 79 -23.58 -4.86 -11.49
C LYS A 79 -23.27 -5.83 -10.35
N GLY A 80 -22.00 -6.14 -10.08
CA GLY A 80 -21.62 -7.06 -9.01
C GLY A 80 -22.07 -6.58 -7.62
N TRP A 81 -22.00 -5.27 -7.35
CA TRP A 81 -22.54 -4.68 -6.13
C TRP A 81 -24.06 -4.82 -6.06
N HIS A 82 -24.77 -4.50 -7.15
CA HIS A 82 -26.22 -4.62 -7.22
C HIS A 82 -26.68 -6.09 -7.11
N GLU A 83 -25.96 -7.02 -7.73
CA GLU A 83 -26.20 -8.46 -7.66
C GLU A 83 -26.01 -8.98 -6.24
N VAL A 84 -24.99 -8.52 -5.52
CA VAL A 84 -24.81 -8.85 -4.10
C VAL A 84 -25.95 -8.27 -3.27
N GLN A 85 -26.30 -7.00 -3.46
CA GLN A 85 -27.39 -6.34 -2.73
C GLN A 85 -28.77 -6.98 -3.00
N CYS A 86 -29.01 -7.44 -4.22
CA CYS A 86 -30.26 -8.08 -4.62
C CYS A 86 -30.21 -9.61 -4.48
N SER A 87 -29.08 -10.19 -4.08
CA SER A 87 -28.96 -11.63 -3.91
C SER A 87 -29.89 -12.10 -2.81
N ASN A 88 -30.52 -13.27 -3.03
CA ASN A 88 -31.32 -13.91 -1.99
C ASN A 88 -30.48 -14.16 -0.74
N ALA A 89 -29.18 -14.46 -0.86
CA ALA A 89 -28.30 -14.62 0.29
C ALA A 89 -28.19 -13.34 1.13
N TYR A 90 -27.99 -12.16 0.51
CA TYR A 90 -27.95 -10.89 1.23
C TYR A 90 -29.32 -10.50 1.78
N LEU A 91 -30.40 -10.63 1.00
CA LEU A 91 -31.75 -10.33 1.47
C LEU A 91 -32.16 -11.25 2.62
N THR A 92 -31.94 -12.55 2.51
CA THR A 92 -32.18 -13.52 3.59
C THR A 92 -31.28 -13.26 4.78
N ALA A 93 -29.98 -12.98 4.60
CA ALA A 93 -29.09 -12.66 5.71
C ALA A 93 -29.46 -11.34 6.40
N SER A 94 -29.91 -10.33 5.65
CA SER A 94 -30.37 -9.06 6.22
C SER A 94 -31.70 -9.24 6.98
N ALA A 95 -32.61 -10.06 6.46
CA ALA A 95 -33.87 -10.39 7.12
C ALA A 95 -33.64 -11.20 8.41
N THR A 96 -32.74 -12.19 8.38
CA THR A 96 -32.39 -12.94 9.59
C THR A 96 -31.63 -12.09 10.59
N LEU A 97 -30.76 -11.18 10.15
CA LEU A 97 -30.07 -10.24 11.04
C LEU A 97 -31.07 -9.27 11.69
N GLU A 98 -32.07 -8.81 10.95
CA GLU A 98 -33.14 -7.97 11.49
C GLU A 98 -34.03 -8.75 12.48
N GLU A 99 -34.32 -10.01 12.19
CA GLU A 99 -35.05 -10.91 13.09
C GLU A 99 -34.26 -11.19 14.38
N ILE A 100 -32.96 -11.47 14.27
CA ILE A 100 -32.05 -11.62 15.42
C ILE A 100 -31.99 -10.30 16.21
N GLY A 101 -31.89 -9.15 15.54
CA GLY A 101 -31.90 -7.83 16.18
C GLY A 101 -33.23 -7.51 16.89
N ARG A 102 -34.35 -8.05 16.43
CA ARG A 102 -35.65 -7.92 17.12
C ARG A 102 -35.86 -8.93 18.24
N SER A 103 -35.07 -10.01 18.29
CA SER A 103 -35.22 -11.08 19.27
C SER A 103 -35.05 -10.58 20.71
N ASP A 104 -35.79 -11.18 21.63
CA ASP A 104 -35.76 -10.81 23.04
C ASP A 104 -34.39 -11.12 23.67
N ALA A 105 -33.68 -12.13 23.18
CA ALA A 105 -32.32 -12.44 23.62
C ALA A 105 -31.31 -11.34 23.23
N TYR A 106 -31.40 -10.83 21.99
CA TYR A 106 -30.57 -9.71 21.54
C TYR A 106 -30.93 -8.43 22.27
N LYS A 107 -32.22 -8.08 22.37
CA LYS A 107 -32.68 -6.89 23.10
C LYS A 107 -32.26 -6.92 24.57
N ARG A 108 -32.43 -8.06 25.25
CA ARG A 108 -32.00 -8.22 26.66
C ARG A 108 -30.49 -8.11 26.81
N THR A 109 -29.72 -8.60 25.86
CA THR A 109 -28.25 -8.44 25.83
C THR A 109 -27.84 -7.01 25.53
N GLN A 110 -28.51 -6.34 24.57
CA GLN A 110 -28.32 -4.94 24.23
C GLN A 110 -28.66 -4.04 25.42
N GLU A 111 -29.76 -4.31 26.12
CA GLU A 111 -30.16 -3.61 27.35
C GLU A 111 -29.13 -3.84 28.45
N THR A 112 -28.66 -5.07 28.64
CA THR A 112 -27.63 -5.40 29.65
C THR A 112 -26.30 -4.73 29.32
N LEU A 113 -25.87 -4.75 28.05
CA LEU A 113 -24.66 -4.08 27.59
C LEU A 113 -24.79 -2.55 27.66
N SER A 114 -25.96 -2.00 27.36
CA SER A 114 -26.22 -0.56 27.47
C SER A 114 -26.22 -0.11 28.92
N GLN A 115 -26.82 -0.90 29.83
CA GLN A 115 -26.79 -0.65 31.27
C GLN A 115 -25.37 -0.77 31.82
N ALA A 116 -24.65 -1.86 31.50
CA ALA A 116 -23.26 -2.04 31.90
C ALA A 116 -22.34 -0.98 31.28
N GLY A 117 -22.61 -0.58 30.04
CA GLY A 117 -21.92 0.47 29.31
C GLY A 117 -22.17 1.85 29.89
N GLN A 118 -23.39 2.14 30.37
CA GLN A 118 -23.68 3.36 31.13
C GLN A 118 -22.95 3.34 32.47
N MET A 119 -22.99 2.24 33.21
CA MET A 119 -22.27 2.11 34.50
C MET A 119 -20.75 2.24 34.31
N THR A 120 -20.21 1.68 33.23
CA THR A 120 -18.79 1.79 32.86
C THR A 120 -18.44 3.18 32.32
N SER A 121 -19.32 3.81 31.55
CA SER A 121 -19.14 5.18 31.04
C SER A 121 -19.15 6.21 32.17
N VAL A 122 -19.97 5.99 33.21
CA VAL A 122 -19.95 6.79 34.45
C VAL A 122 -18.62 6.59 35.19
N ALA A 123 -18.07 5.38 35.24
CA ALA A 123 -16.74 5.13 35.82
C ALA A 123 -15.59 5.71 34.97
N PHE A 124 -15.66 5.60 33.64
CA PHE A 124 -14.65 6.12 32.71
C PHE A 124 -14.65 7.64 32.65
N SER A 125 -15.81 8.28 32.66
CA SER A 125 -15.91 9.75 32.78
C SER A 125 -15.40 10.25 34.13
N SER A 126 -15.59 9.49 35.22
CA SER A 126 -14.93 9.76 36.51
C SER A 126 -13.41 9.69 36.41
N MET A 127 -12.85 8.68 35.73
CA MET A 127 -11.40 8.59 35.49
C MET A 127 -10.90 9.70 34.55
N GLY A 128 -11.64 10.04 33.50
CA GLY A 128 -11.31 11.15 32.59
C GLY A 128 -11.36 12.52 33.28
N SER A 129 -12.29 12.70 34.22
CA SER A 129 -12.36 13.88 35.08
C SER A 129 -11.17 13.95 36.03
N ALA A 130 -10.77 12.83 36.66
CA ALA A 130 -9.57 12.78 37.49
C ALA A 130 -8.28 13.11 36.70
N ILE A 131 -8.15 12.59 35.47
CA ILE A 131 -7.02 12.90 34.58
C ILE A 131 -7.06 14.38 34.14
N ARG A 132 -8.23 14.91 33.79
CA ARG A 132 -8.38 16.33 33.42
C ARG A 132 -8.05 17.26 34.58
N ASN A 133 -8.45 16.90 35.80
CA ASN A 133 -8.12 17.65 37.00
C ASN A 133 -6.61 17.62 37.26
N GLN A 134 -5.98 16.45 37.14
CA GLN A 134 -4.53 16.32 37.31
C GLN A 134 -3.74 17.10 36.25
N PHE A 135 -4.20 17.09 35.00
CA PHE A 135 -3.58 17.85 33.91
C PHE A 135 -3.76 19.38 34.09
N GLY A 136 -4.94 19.81 34.52
CA GLY A 136 -5.19 21.21 34.88
C GLY A 136 -4.31 21.68 36.03
N GLU A 137 -4.11 20.84 37.05
CA GLU A 137 -3.21 21.10 38.17
C GLU A 137 -1.74 21.18 37.72
N MET A 138 -1.29 20.28 36.83
CA MET A 138 0.06 20.31 36.26
C MET A 138 0.33 21.57 35.42
N ARG A 139 -0.64 22.03 34.64
CA ARG A 139 -0.50 23.25 33.84
C ARG A 139 -0.44 24.51 34.71
N ASN A 140 -1.12 24.49 35.86
CA ASN A 140 -1.04 25.56 36.85
C ASN A 140 0.15 25.41 37.81
N SER A 141 0.97 24.36 37.65
CA SER A 141 2.09 24.10 38.54
C SER A 141 3.21 25.13 38.37
N PRO A 142 3.97 25.41 39.45
CA PRO A 142 5.10 26.34 39.40
C PRO A 142 6.13 25.98 38.33
N SER A 143 6.35 24.68 38.10
CA SER A 143 7.32 24.18 37.13
C SER A 143 6.90 24.42 35.68
N PHE A 144 5.61 24.27 35.34
CA PHE A 144 5.11 24.54 33.99
C PHE A 144 5.07 26.04 33.70
N LYS A 145 4.66 26.85 34.69
CA LYS A 145 4.74 28.33 34.57
C LYS A 145 6.18 28.80 34.39
N THR A 146 7.13 28.26 35.15
CA THR A 146 8.56 28.59 34.98
C THR A 146 9.07 28.24 33.58
N PHE A 147 8.57 27.14 32.99
CA PHE A 147 8.90 26.76 31.63
C PHE A 147 8.26 27.68 30.59
N GLU A 148 6.98 28.02 30.77
CA GLU A 148 6.25 29.01 29.96
C GLU A 148 6.95 30.37 29.99
N ASP A 149 7.27 30.88 31.17
CA ASP A 149 7.97 32.15 31.38
C ASP A 149 9.34 32.15 30.67
N LYS A 150 10.06 31.03 30.71
CA LYS A 150 11.38 30.91 30.06
C LYS A 150 11.27 30.88 28.53
N VAL A 151 10.23 30.26 27.99
CA VAL A 151 9.95 30.23 26.55
C VAL A 151 9.41 31.56 26.05
N GLU A 152 8.56 32.23 26.83
CA GLU A 152 8.13 33.59 26.55
C GLU A 152 9.32 34.55 26.53
N ASN A 153 10.20 34.50 27.54
CA ASN A 153 11.42 35.32 27.54
C ASN A 153 12.31 35.05 26.32
N MET A 154 12.37 33.81 25.83
CA MET A 154 13.11 33.46 24.62
C MET A 154 12.45 34.02 23.35
N LYS A 155 11.12 34.00 23.27
CA LYS A 155 10.37 34.63 22.18
C LYS A 155 10.57 36.15 22.19
N TYR A 156 10.56 36.79 23.36
CA TYR A 156 10.87 38.22 23.48
C TYR A 156 12.32 38.52 23.10
N GLN A 157 13.27 37.63 23.40
CA GLN A 157 14.68 37.82 23.02
C GLN A 157 14.92 37.63 21.52
N VAL A 158 14.17 36.74 20.86
CA VAL A 158 14.21 36.55 19.39
C VAL A 158 13.44 37.65 18.64
N MET A 159 12.32 38.12 19.18
CA MET A 159 11.52 39.21 18.60
C MET A 159 12.08 40.61 18.95
N GLY A 160 12.91 40.71 19.98
CA GLY A 160 13.58 41.94 20.43
C GLY A 160 14.93 42.22 19.76
N GLN A 161 15.41 41.33 18.89
CA GLN A 161 16.61 41.52 18.05
C GLN A 161 16.29 42.08 16.65
N SER A 162 15.26 42.93 16.53
CA SER A 162 14.93 43.63 15.27
C SER A 162 14.61 45.11 15.48
N ASN A 163 15.30 45.76 16.41
CA ASN A 163 15.30 47.23 16.52
C ASN A 163 16.71 47.73 16.85
N GLU A 164 17.63 47.59 15.91
CA GLU A 164 18.72 48.54 15.76
C GLU A 164 19.02 48.67 14.26
N GLU A 165 19.08 49.92 13.82
CA GLU A 165 19.55 50.37 12.51
C GLU A 165 18.53 50.46 11.35
N SER A 166 17.87 51.61 11.23
CA SER A 166 17.94 52.50 10.03
C SER A 166 16.70 53.40 9.87
N ASP A 167 16.82 54.71 10.16
CA ASP A 167 16.07 55.75 9.45
C ASP A 167 16.84 57.09 9.57
N ARG A 168 17.68 57.42 8.57
CA ARG A 168 17.39 58.25 7.37
C ARG A 168 17.35 59.76 7.64
N SER A 169 18.47 60.37 7.24
CA SER A 169 18.71 61.74 6.77
C SER A 169 17.49 62.60 6.40
N HIS A 170 17.47 63.81 6.97
CA HIS A 170 16.68 64.95 6.50
C HIS A 170 17.23 65.53 5.18
N THR A 171 16.32 65.78 4.23
CA THR A 171 16.52 66.71 3.11
C THR A 171 15.31 67.65 3.08
N SER A 172 15.56 68.97 3.00
CA SER A 172 14.66 69.90 2.32
C SER A 172 15.39 71.22 2.02
N ASN A 173 15.77 71.35 0.75
CA ASN A 173 15.60 72.51 -0.14
C ASN A 173 16.37 73.84 0.07
N ASN A 174 17.17 74.15 -0.96
CA ASN A 174 17.72 75.44 -1.41
C ASN A 174 16.56 76.41 -1.76
N ALA A 175 16.63 77.76 -1.77
CA ALA A 175 17.63 78.68 -2.30
C ALA A 175 17.25 80.16 -1.95
N PRO A 176 17.78 81.23 -2.59
CA PRO A 176 18.42 82.37 -1.92
C PRO A 176 17.60 83.68 -1.87
N PHE A 177 17.92 84.56 -0.92
CA PHE A 177 18.25 86.00 -1.02
C PHE A 177 18.36 86.57 0.39
#